data_AF-A0A0G3H821-F1
#
_entry.id   AF-A0A0G3H821-F1
#
_cell.length_a   1.000
_cell.length_b   1.000
_cell.length_c   1.000
_cell.angle_alpha   90.00
_cell.angle_beta   90.00
_cell.angle_gamma   90.00
#
_symmetry.space_group_name_H-M   'P 1'
#
loop_
_entity.id
_entity.type
_entity.pdbx_description
1 polymer ?
#
loop_
_entity_poly.entity_id
_entity_poly.type
_entity_poly.pdbx_seq_one_letter_code
_entity_poly.pdbx_strand_id
1 'polypeptide(L)'
;MSKNPFIKGWKYLTASVDHAIDENADPKVQINQAVQAAKKQHQEISQQAAAVIGNKNQLEMKLDRLVKEQAGLQEKARQAIQLADKATADGDQVKSQEFTSTAEIYATQLVSVEQQLEETKALHAQATQNAEAAKTQVQQSEARLTQQLAEAEQLLRQANQAQMQETATKAMDEMAEIDPDRNVPTLDDVRAKIESRYANALGAQELMENSMGERMTEIEMSGTDMKASARLEEIRAQMRGDNILEQKQEPAGELQAAAPEADKASQSETVTQSSEDLDATDAVETADDLIEESATPNSDADYIEAEDADVVEDDVTNGKASS
;
A
#
# COMPACT_ATOMS: atom_id res chain seq x y z
N MET A 1 -0.25 -28.86 -45.12
CA MET A 1 -0.59 -28.70 -43.67
C MET A 1 -0.25 -27.28 -43.24
N SER A 2 -1.18 -26.56 -42.59
CA SER A 2 -0.90 -25.22 -42.05
C SER A 2 -0.11 -25.30 -40.74
N LYS A 3 0.97 -24.51 -40.61
CA LYS A 3 1.73 -24.37 -39.36
C LYS A 3 1.05 -23.32 -38.48
N ASN A 4 0.05 -23.74 -37.71
CA ASN A 4 -0.82 -22.85 -36.93
C ASN A 4 -0.02 -22.06 -35.86
N PRO A 5 0.10 -20.71 -35.97
CA PRO A 5 0.94 -19.91 -35.08
C PRO A 5 0.33 -19.72 -33.68
N PHE A 6 -1.00 -19.76 -33.56
CA PHE A 6 -1.73 -19.52 -32.31
C PHE A 6 -1.34 -20.48 -31.17
N ILE A 7 -1.03 -21.75 -31.50
CA ILE A 7 -0.64 -22.78 -30.53
C ILE A 7 0.66 -22.39 -29.79
N LYS A 8 1.54 -21.59 -30.41
CA LYS A 8 2.77 -21.11 -29.76
C LYS A 8 2.51 -20.01 -28.75
N GLY A 9 1.61 -19.07 -29.05
CA GLY A 9 1.26 -17.99 -28.13
C GLY A 9 0.64 -18.51 -26.84
N TRP A 10 -0.28 -19.48 -26.96
CA TRP A 10 -0.90 -20.10 -25.78
C TRP A 10 0.11 -20.87 -24.93
N LYS A 11 1.09 -21.57 -25.54
CA LYS A 11 2.16 -22.26 -24.79
C LYS A 11 3.05 -21.33 -23.96
N TYR A 12 3.35 -20.12 -24.42
CA TYR A 12 4.11 -19.16 -23.61
C TYR A 12 3.26 -18.56 -22.49
N LEU A 13 1.98 -18.30 -22.76
CA LEU A 13 1.03 -17.87 -21.73
C LEU A 13 0.87 -18.93 -20.62
N THR A 14 0.62 -20.20 -20.97
CA THR A 14 0.54 -21.28 -19.97
C THR A 14 1.87 -21.43 -19.23
N ALA A 15 3.02 -21.47 -19.91
CA ALA A 15 4.31 -21.57 -19.22
C ALA A 15 4.59 -20.40 -18.26
N SER A 16 4.16 -19.17 -18.59
CA SER A 16 4.28 -18.02 -17.68
C SER A 16 3.30 -18.08 -16.49
N VAL A 17 2.14 -18.72 -16.68
CA VAL A 17 1.16 -18.95 -15.60
C VAL A 17 1.60 -20.10 -14.71
N ASP A 18 2.08 -21.21 -15.28
CA ASP A 18 2.66 -22.35 -14.57
C ASP A 18 3.84 -21.89 -13.70
N HIS A 19 4.78 -21.10 -14.24
CA HIS A 19 5.92 -20.56 -13.49
C HIS A 19 5.50 -19.60 -12.35
N ALA A 20 4.48 -18.76 -12.57
CA ALA A 20 3.96 -17.86 -11.53
C ALA A 20 3.12 -18.58 -10.46
N ILE A 21 2.53 -19.74 -10.81
CA ILE A 21 1.86 -20.63 -9.86
C ILE A 21 2.90 -21.40 -9.04
N ASP A 22 3.95 -21.91 -9.68
CA ASP A 22 5.03 -22.68 -9.04
C ASP A 22 5.83 -21.83 -8.04
N GLU A 23 6.18 -20.58 -8.40
CA GLU A 23 6.84 -19.63 -7.48
C GLU A 23 5.96 -19.29 -6.25
N ASN A 24 4.64 -19.27 -6.39
CA ASN A 24 3.73 -19.04 -5.25
C ASN A 24 3.32 -20.34 -4.54
N ALA A 25 3.68 -21.51 -5.10
CA ALA A 25 3.49 -22.83 -4.51
C ALA A 25 4.69 -23.30 -3.68
N ASP A 26 5.90 -22.74 -3.88
CA ASP A 26 7.06 -23.03 -3.02
C ASP A 26 6.71 -22.71 -1.55
N PRO A 27 6.74 -23.70 -0.64
CA PRO A 27 6.46 -23.47 0.77
C PRO A 27 7.37 -22.40 1.39
N LYS A 28 8.60 -22.22 0.89
CA LYS A 28 9.50 -21.16 1.37
C LYS A 28 8.95 -19.77 1.06
N VAL A 29 8.33 -19.56 -0.10
CA VAL A 29 7.72 -18.29 -0.48
C VAL A 29 6.52 -18.01 0.42
N GLN A 30 5.66 -19.01 0.65
CA GLN A 30 4.52 -18.89 1.56
C GLN A 30 4.93 -18.60 3.01
N ILE A 31 5.97 -19.27 3.53
CA ILE A 31 6.51 -18.98 4.87
C ILE A 31 7.05 -17.55 4.95
N ASN A 32 7.77 -17.07 3.93
CA ASN A 32 8.28 -15.70 3.89
C ASN A 32 7.15 -14.65 3.77
N GLN A 33 6.08 -14.94 3.04
CA GLN A 33 4.86 -14.11 2.99
C GLN A 33 4.19 -14.05 4.38
N ALA A 34 4.02 -15.19 5.04
CA ALA A 34 3.45 -15.27 6.39
C ALA A 34 4.27 -14.48 7.43
N VAL A 35 5.60 -14.58 7.39
CA VAL A 35 6.51 -13.79 8.24
C VAL A 35 6.38 -12.28 7.97
N GLN A 36 6.22 -11.87 6.72
CA GLN A 36 6.00 -10.46 6.38
C GLN A 36 4.62 -9.97 6.86
N ALA A 37 3.57 -10.78 6.71
CA ALA A 37 2.23 -10.48 7.21
C ALA A 37 2.20 -10.34 8.74
N ALA A 38 2.84 -11.26 9.47
CA ALA A 38 2.97 -11.21 10.93
C ALA A 38 3.70 -9.93 11.41
N LYS A 39 4.83 -9.59 10.77
CA LYS A 39 5.57 -8.35 11.06
C LYS A 39 4.72 -7.11 10.81
N LYS A 40 4.01 -7.07 9.68
CA LYS A 40 3.10 -5.97 9.34
C LYS A 40 1.96 -5.83 10.36
N GLN A 41 1.31 -6.93 10.73
CA GLN A 41 0.23 -6.93 11.74
C GLN A 41 0.73 -6.39 13.09
N HIS A 42 1.90 -6.81 13.54
CA HIS A 42 2.52 -6.27 14.76
C HIS A 42 2.84 -4.77 14.65
N GLN A 43 3.33 -4.33 13.48
CA GLN A 43 3.61 -2.92 13.21
C GLN A 43 2.32 -2.07 13.20
N GLU A 44 1.21 -2.59 12.69
CA GLU A 44 -0.11 -1.93 12.69
C GLU A 44 -0.69 -1.82 14.10
N ILE A 45 -0.66 -2.90 14.89
CA ILE A 45 -1.06 -2.90 16.31
C ILE A 45 -0.22 -1.89 17.11
N SER A 46 1.10 -1.84 16.86
CA SER A 46 2.01 -0.91 17.52
C SER A 46 1.74 0.56 17.15
N GLN A 47 1.38 0.85 15.90
CA GLN A 47 0.97 2.20 15.48
C GLN A 47 -0.35 2.63 16.13
N GLN A 48 -1.34 1.75 16.18
CA GLN A 48 -2.63 2.01 16.85
C GLN A 48 -2.41 2.28 18.35
N ALA A 49 -1.62 1.45 19.02
CA ALA A 49 -1.28 1.65 20.43
C ALA A 49 -0.52 2.96 20.67
N ALA A 50 0.43 3.34 19.80
CA ALA A 50 1.14 4.61 19.88
C ALA A 50 0.20 5.82 19.77
N ALA A 51 -0.86 5.75 18.94
CA ALA A 51 -1.88 6.80 18.86
C ALA A 51 -2.72 6.91 20.14
N VAL A 52 -3.15 5.78 20.72
CA VAL A 52 -3.92 5.75 21.98
C VAL A 52 -3.09 6.28 23.16
N ILE A 53 -1.83 5.83 23.29
CA ILE A 53 -0.88 6.33 24.30
C ILE A 53 -0.58 7.82 24.07
N GLY A 54 -0.47 8.25 22.80
CA GLY A 54 -0.31 9.65 22.43
C GLY A 54 -1.46 10.54 22.92
N ASN A 55 -2.71 10.12 22.76
CA ASN A 55 -3.89 10.84 23.27
C ASN A 55 -3.85 10.95 24.81
N LYS A 56 -3.58 9.85 25.51
CA LYS A 56 -3.41 9.83 26.98
C LYS A 56 -2.36 10.86 27.43
N ASN A 57 -1.19 10.89 26.78
CA ASN A 57 -0.12 11.84 27.10
C ASN A 57 -0.49 13.31 26.75
N GLN A 58 -1.30 13.54 25.71
CA GLN A 58 -1.82 14.87 25.39
C GLN A 58 -2.79 15.38 26.46
N LEU A 59 -3.64 14.51 27.00
CA LEU A 59 -4.55 14.82 28.11
C LEU A 59 -3.78 15.13 29.40
N GLU A 60 -2.70 14.42 29.70
CA GLU A 60 -1.79 14.75 30.83
C GLU A 60 -1.20 16.15 30.66
N MET A 61 -0.66 16.47 29.48
CA MET A 61 -0.18 17.83 29.20
C MET A 61 -1.29 18.90 29.24
N LYS A 62 -2.58 18.55 29.05
CA LYS A 62 -3.71 19.47 29.23
C LYS A 62 -3.99 19.68 30.73
N LEU A 63 -4.05 18.61 31.54
CA LEU A 63 -4.19 18.68 33.00
C LEU A 63 -3.08 19.53 33.63
N ASP A 64 -1.84 19.29 33.24
CA ASP A 64 -0.66 20.00 33.73
C ASP A 64 -0.71 21.52 33.49
N ARG A 65 -1.40 21.96 32.43
CA ARG A 65 -1.62 23.38 32.11
C ARG A 65 -2.80 23.92 32.92
N LEU A 66 -3.92 23.22 32.95
CA LEU A 66 -5.13 23.62 33.69
C LEU A 66 -4.86 23.76 35.20
N VAL A 67 -4.07 22.86 35.81
CA VAL A 67 -3.66 22.97 37.23
C VAL A 67 -2.82 24.24 37.49
N LYS A 68 -1.90 24.58 36.58
CA LYS A 68 -1.07 25.79 36.67
C LYS A 68 -1.89 27.07 36.44
N GLU A 69 -2.88 27.01 35.55
CA GLU A 69 -3.81 28.10 35.29
C GLU A 69 -4.78 28.32 36.47
N GLN A 70 -5.34 27.25 37.04
CA GLN A 70 -6.16 27.25 38.25
C GLN A 70 -5.43 27.95 39.40
N ALA A 71 -4.20 27.53 39.72
CA ALA A 71 -3.38 28.13 40.76
C ALA A 71 -3.08 29.62 40.47
N GLY A 72 -2.77 29.95 39.20
CA GLY A 72 -2.52 31.33 38.76
C GLY A 72 -3.75 32.24 38.81
N LEU A 73 -4.97 31.70 38.66
CA LEU A 73 -6.23 32.43 38.82
C LEU A 73 -6.62 32.58 40.29
N GLN A 74 -6.45 31.53 41.12
CA GLN A 74 -6.68 31.59 42.56
C GLN A 74 -5.81 32.66 43.23
N GLU A 75 -4.54 32.78 42.85
CA GLU A 75 -3.65 33.78 43.44
C GLU A 75 -4.00 35.22 43.00
N LYS A 76 -4.34 35.42 41.72
CA LYS A 76 -4.85 36.72 41.23
C LYS A 76 -6.17 37.13 41.91
N ALA A 77 -7.08 36.18 42.13
CA ALA A 77 -8.33 36.42 42.84
C ALA A 77 -8.08 36.84 44.30
N ARG A 78 -7.18 36.13 45.02
CA ARG A 78 -6.75 36.54 46.37
C ARG A 78 -6.12 37.93 46.39
N GLN A 79 -5.23 38.23 45.45
CA GLN A 79 -4.57 39.53 45.37
C GLN A 79 -5.59 40.66 45.11
N ALA A 80 -6.56 40.43 44.21
CA ALA A 80 -7.64 41.39 43.96
C ALA A 80 -8.51 41.63 45.21
N ILE A 81 -8.86 40.57 45.96
CA ILE A 81 -9.59 40.69 47.24
C ILE A 81 -8.78 41.50 48.27
N GLN A 82 -7.50 41.18 48.46
CA GLN A 82 -6.62 41.92 49.38
C GLN A 82 -6.49 43.41 49.03
N LEU A 83 -6.51 43.75 47.73
CA LEU A 83 -6.51 45.13 47.25
C LEU A 83 -7.87 45.82 47.46
N ALA A 84 -8.98 45.10 47.32
CA ALA A 84 -10.33 45.60 47.63
C ALA A 84 -10.51 45.86 49.13
N ASP A 85 -10.10 44.92 49.99
CA ASP A 85 -10.10 45.05 51.45
C ASP A 85 -9.27 46.25 51.89
N LYS A 86 -8.05 46.40 51.33
CA LYS A 86 -7.18 47.54 51.61
C LYS A 86 -7.82 48.86 51.16
N ALA A 87 -8.33 48.94 49.94
CA ALA A 87 -8.99 50.15 49.45
C ALA A 87 -10.21 50.52 50.33
N THR A 88 -10.93 49.53 50.84
CA THR A 88 -12.04 49.72 51.79
C THR A 88 -11.54 50.27 53.13
N ALA A 89 -10.43 49.76 53.67
CA ALA A 89 -9.81 50.26 54.90
C ALA A 89 -9.21 51.67 54.75
N ASP A 90 -8.65 51.98 53.58
CA ASP A 90 -8.12 53.30 53.21
C ASP A 90 -9.26 54.32 52.88
N GLY A 91 -10.52 53.86 52.83
CA GLY A 91 -11.71 54.70 52.56
C GLY A 91 -12.00 54.97 51.07
N ASP A 92 -11.26 54.36 50.15
CA ASP A 92 -11.43 54.50 48.71
C ASP A 92 -12.46 53.50 48.17
N GLN A 93 -13.74 53.86 48.33
CA GLN A 93 -14.86 53.02 47.93
C GLN A 93 -14.93 52.76 46.41
N VAL A 94 -14.32 53.62 45.58
CA VAL A 94 -14.28 53.41 44.12
C VAL A 94 -13.28 52.32 43.77
N LYS A 95 -12.03 52.41 44.26
CA LYS A 95 -11.03 51.35 44.04
C LYS A 95 -11.45 50.02 44.67
N SER A 96 -12.13 50.06 45.82
CA SER A 96 -12.73 48.86 46.44
C SER A 96 -13.66 48.13 45.47
N GLN A 97 -14.56 48.84 44.78
CA GLN A 97 -15.46 48.26 43.79
C GLN A 97 -14.72 47.76 42.52
N GLU A 98 -13.74 48.51 42.02
CA GLU A 98 -12.91 48.10 40.87
C GLU A 98 -12.15 46.79 41.14
N PHE A 99 -11.51 46.67 42.31
CA PHE A 99 -10.80 45.46 42.72
C PHE A 99 -11.75 44.30 43.04
N THR A 100 -12.92 44.56 43.62
CA THR A 100 -13.97 43.54 43.85
C THR A 100 -14.43 42.93 42.52
N SER A 101 -14.78 43.77 41.54
CA SER A 101 -15.20 43.28 40.21
C SER A 101 -14.06 42.54 39.48
N THR A 102 -12.81 42.97 39.69
CA THR A 102 -11.63 42.23 39.20
C THR A 102 -11.52 40.84 39.83
N ALA A 103 -11.81 40.69 41.12
CA ALA A 103 -11.85 39.39 41.79
C ALA A 103 -12.99 38.49 41.28
N GLU A 104 -14.19 39.05 41.04
CA GLU A 104 -15.34 38.35 40.44
C GLU A 104 -15.02 37.80 39.05
N ILE A 105 -14.29 38.57 38.23
CA ILE A 105 -13.83 38.15 36.90
C ILE A 105 -12.85 36.96 37.03
N TYR A 106 -11.87 37.01 37.94
CA TYR A 106 -10.95 35.89 38.15
C TYR A 106 -11.64 34.66 38.74
N ALA A 107 -12.62 34.83 39.63
CA ALA A 107 -13.43 33.73 40.15
C ALA A 107 -14.29 33.07 39.05
N THR A 108 -14.84 33.86 38.13
CA THR A 108 -15.60 33.35 36.97
C THR A 108 -14.70 32.55 36.03
N GLN A 109 -13.48 33.02 35.77
CA GLN A 109 -12.48 32.30 34.98
C GLN A 109 -12.03 31.01 35.69
N LEU A 110 -11.84 31.06 37.01
CA LEU A 110 -11.44 29.91 37.82
C LEU A 110 -12.46 28.77 37.74
N VAL A 111 -13.76 29.06 37.89
CA VAL A 111 -14.83 28.04 37.76
C VAL A 111 -14.82 27.38 36.38
N SER A 112 -14.55 28.14 35.31
CA SER A 112 -14.44 27.58 33.95
C SER A 112 -13.22 26.64 33.79
N VAL A 113 -12.07 27.00 34.38
CA VAL A 113 -10.87 26.16 34.39
C VAL A 113 -11.08 24.91 35.24
N GLU A 114 -11.76 25.02 36.39
CA GLU A 114 -12.06 23.89 37.28
C GLU A 114 -13.01 22.88 36.63
N GLN A 115 -14.03 23.33 35.89
CA GLN A 115 -14.90 22.47 35.07
C GLN A 115 -14.12 21.75 33.95
N GLN A 116 -13.27 22.46 33.21
CA GLN A 116 -12.41 21.85 32.18
C GLN A 116 -11.41 20.85 32.77
N LEU A 117 -10.95 21.07 34.00
CA LEU A 117 -10.02 20.20 34.72
C LEU A 117 -10.72 18.92 35.17
N GLU A 118 -11.96 18.98 35.63
CA GLU A 118 -12.80 17.80 35.93
C GLU A 118 -13.11 16.97 34.67
N GLU A 119 -13.57 17.61 33.59
CA GLU A 119 -13.79 16.96 32.28
C GLU A 119 -12.51 16.26 31.79
N THR A 120 -11.37 16.96 31.82
CA THR A 120 -10.10 16.42 31.34
C THR A 120 -9.60 15.28 32.22
N LYS A 121 -9.89 15.26 33.53
CA LYS A 121 -9.60 14.13 34.42
C LYS A 121 -10.39 12.88 34.02
N ALA A 122 -11.68 13.01 33.74
CA ALA A 122 -12.50 11.89 33.29
C ALA A 122 -11.99 11.29 31.97
N LEU A 123 -11.68 12.16 31.00
CA LEU A 123 -11.09 11.76 29.71
C LEU A 123 -9.71 11.12 29.89
N HIS A 124 -8.87 11.63 30.78
CA HIS A 124 -7.54 11.07 31.07
C HIS A 124 -7.61 9.69 31.73
N ALA A 125 -8.54 9.48 32.66
CA ALA A 125 -8.75 8.18 33.29
C ALA A 125 -9.15 7.11 32.27
N GLN A 126 -10.11 7.44 31.39
CA GLN A 126 -10.52 6.57 30.28
C GLN A 126 -9.37 6.32 29.29
N ALA A 127 -8.62 7.36 28.92
CA ALA A 127 -7.47 7.24 28.03
C ALA A 127 -6.32 6.41 28.63
N THR A 128 -6.17 6.40 29.96
CA THR A 128 -5.20 5.58 30.68
C THR A 128 -5.57 4.09 30.61
N GLN A 129 -6.83 3.73 30.89
CA GLN A 129 -7.32 2.35 30.71
C GLN A 129 -7.14 1.86 29.27
N ASN A 130 -7.48 2.71 28.29
CA ASN A 130 -7.30 2.40 26.86
C ASN A 130 -5.81 2.20 26.50
N ALA A 131 -4.91 3.02 27.07
CA ALA A 131 -3.47 2.91 26.85
C ALA A 131 -2.86 1.63 27.48
N GLU A 132 -3.37 1.19 28.64
CA GLU A 132 -2.97 -0.06 29.29
C GLU A 132 -3.43 -1.29 28.50
N ALA A 133 -4.69 -1.28 28.02
CA ALA A 133 -5.20 -2.31 27.13
C ALA A 133 -4.40 -2.39 25.82
N ALA A 134 -4.12 -1.24 25.19
CA ALA A 134 -3.32 -1.19 23.96
C ALA A 134 -1.88 -1.66 24.16
N LYS A 135 -1.23 -1.30 25.28
CA LYS A 135 0.10 -1.79 25.67
C LYS A 135 0.10 -3.31 25.83
N THR A 136 -0.92 -3.86 26.48
CA THR A 136 -1.10 -5.31 26.66
C THR A 136 -1.28 -6.02 25.30
N GLN A 137 -2.05 -5.43 24.38
CA GLN A 137 -2.23 -5.95 23.03
C GLN A 137 -0.94 -5.94 22.20
N VAL A 138 -0.08 -4.93 22.36
CA VAL A 138 1.28 -4.91 21.75
C VAL A 138 2.14 -6.04 22.29
N GLN A 139 2.19 -6.25 23.62
CA GLN A 139 2.96 -7.34 24.23
C GLN A 139 2.47 -8.73 23.77
N GLN A 140 1.15 -8.93 23.70
CA GLN A 140 0.57 -10.16 23.14
C GLN A 140 0.85 -10.33 21.65
N SER A 141 1.03 -9.23 20.90
CA SER A 141 1.38 -9.26 19.49
C SER A 141 2.87 -9.58 19.28
N GLU A 142 3.75 -9.03 20.10
CA GLU A 142 5.20 -9.29 20.12
C GLU A 142 5.50 -10.76 20.47
N ALA A 143 4.82 -11.32 21.46
CA ALA A 143 4.92 -12.73 21.82
C ALA A 143 4.48 -13.65 20.66
N ARG A 144 3.33 -13.35 20.03
CA ARG A 144 2.84 -14.10 18.86
C ARG A 144 3.78 -14.00 17.65
N LEU A 145 4.30 -12.80 17.36
CA LEU A 145 5.29 -12.60 16.30
C LEU A 145 6.56 -13.43 16.57
N THR A 146 7.05 -13.43 17.81
CA THR A 146 8.24 -14.20 18.20
C THR A 146 8.03 -15.71 18.02
N GLN A 147 6.87 -16.24 18.41
CA GLN A 147 6.49 -17.63 18.16
C GLN A 147 6.43 -17.95 16.65
N GLN A 148 5.72 -17.13 15.87
CA GLN A 148 5.57 -17.31 14.42
C GLN A 148 6.92 -17.26 13.68
N LEU A 149 7.87 -16.45 14.14
CA LEU A 149 9.23 -16.41 13.59
C LEU A 149 10.02 -17.70 13.87
N ALA A 150 9.89 -18.28 15.07
CA ALA A 150 10.55 -19.53 15.41
C ALA A 150 9.95 -20.73 14.65
N GLU A 151 8.63 -20.77 14.51
CA GLU A 151 7.92 -21.76 13.69
C GLU A 151 8.30 -21.65 12.21
N ALA A 152 8.34 -20.43 11.67
CA ALA A 152 8.78 -20.16 10.29
C ALA A 152 10.22 -20.61 10.04
N GLU A 153 11.14 -20.37 10.98
CA GLU A 153 12.53 -20.83 10.86
C GLU A 153 12.62 -22.37 10.85
N GLN A 154 11.83 -23.06 11.68
CA GLN A 154 11.73 -24.51 11.65
C GLN A 154 11.19 -25.04 10.31
N LEU A 155 10.11 -24.44 9.80
CA LEU A 155 9.52 -24.83 8.51
C LEU A 155 10.47 -24.56 7.34
N LEU A 156 11.24 -23.46 7.36
CA LEU A 156 12.28 -23.20 6.36
C LEU A 156 13.42 -24.24 6.40
N ARG A 157 13.85 -24.68 7.59
CA ARG A 157 14.83 -25.79 7.71
C ARG A 157 14.28 -27.08 7.12
N GLN A 158 13.01 -27.41 7.37
CA GLN A 158 12.34 -28.60 6.80
C GLN A 158 12.19 -28.50 5.28
N ALA A 159 11.76 -27.35 4.75
CA ALA A 159 11.61 -27.12 3.30
C ALA A 159 12.97 -27.20 2.57
N ASN A 160 14.05 -26.68 3.16
CA ASN A 160 15.40 -26.84 2.62
C ASN A 160 15.85 -28.31 2.59
N GLN A 161 15.57 -29.08 3.65
CA GLN A 161 15.89 -30.51 3.72
C GLN A 161 15.09 -31.33 2.68
N ALA A 162 13.79 -31.03 2.53
CA ALA A 162 12.93 -31.66 1.53
C ALA A 162 13.38 -31.37 0.10
N GLN A 163 13.67 -30.10 -0.24
CA GLN A 163 14.16 -29.74 -1.58
C GLN A 163 15.53 -30.38 -1.90
N MET A 164 16.41 -30.53 -0.91
CA MET A 164 17.68 -31.24 -1.10
C MET A 164 17.47 -32.73 -1.40
N GLN A 165 16.51 -33.39 -0.75
CA GLN A 165 16.12 -34.76 -1.06
C GLN A 165 15.48 -34.86 -2.46
N GLU A 166 14.55 -33.95 -2.78
CA GLU A 166 13.90 -33.89 -4.10
C GLU A 166 14.91 -33.69 -5.23
N THR A 167 15.90 -32.80 -5.05
CA THR A 167 16.95 -32.53 -6.03
C THR A 167 17.90 -33.73 -6.17
N ALA A 168 18.22 -34.41 -5.07
CA ALA A 168 19.00 -35.65 -5.12
C ALA A 168 18.25 -36.78 -5.84
N THR A 169 16.94 -36.93 -5.61
CA THR A 169 16.10 -37.91 -6.31
C THR A 169 15.97 -37.56 -7.80
N LYS A 170 15.67 -36.30 -8.16
CA LYS A 170 15.63 -35.85 -9.56
C LYS A 170 16.95 -36.12 -10.30
N ALA A 171 18.10 -35.86 -9.66
CA ALA A 171 19.40 -36.18 -10.23
C ALA A 171 19.67 -37.69 -10.38
N MET A 172 19.07 -38.54 -9.53
CA MET A 172 19.11 -40.00 -9.70
C MET A 172 18.16 -40.48 -10.80
N ASP A 173 16.97 -39.90 -10.91
CA ASP A 173 15.99 -40.22 -11.96
C ASP A 173 16.50 -39.78 -13.34
N GLU A 174 17.06 -38.57 -13.47
CA GLU A 174 17.74 -38.10 -14.70
C GLU A 174 18.91 -39.02 -15.07
N MET A 175 19.70 -39.48 -14.09
CA MET A 175 20.80 -40.43 -14.33
C MET A 175 20.29 -41.83 -14.72
N ALA A 176 19.11 -42.26 -14.24
CA ALA A 176 18.47 -43.51 -14.60
C ALA A 176 17.75 -43.46 -15.96
N GLU A 177 17.30 -42.28 -16.40
CA GLU A 177 16.79 -42.06 -17.75
C GLU A 177 17.94 -42.04 -18.79
N ILE A 178 19.18 -41.78 -18.35
CA ILE A 178 20.43 -42.00 -19.13
C ILE A 178 20.84 -43.50 -19.05
N ASP A 179 19.89 -44.41 -19.27
CA ASP A 179 20.16 -45.82 -19.57
C ASP A 179 20.70 -45.95 -21.01
N PRO A 180 21.95 -46.42 -21.21
CA PRO A 180 22.59 -46.46 -22.52
C PRO A 180 21.91 -47.40 -23.54
N ASP A 181 21.08 -48.35 -23.10
CA ASP A 181 20.35 -49.25 -24.02
C ASP A 181 18.93 -48.76 -24.38
N ARG A 182 18.43 -47.67 -23.76
CA ARG A 182 17.01 -47.27 -23.88
C ARG A 182 16.69 -46.11 -24.81
N ASN A 183 17.64 -45.24 -25.15
CA ASN A 183 17.31 -44.05 -25.95
C ASN A 183 18.44 -43.57 -26.90
N VAL A 184 19.27 -44.49 -27.39
CA VAL A 184 20.14 -44.22 -28.56
C VAL A 184 19.28 -44.39 -29.82
N PRO A 185 19.05 -43.35 -30.65
CA PRO A 185 18.26 -43.48 -31.88
C PRO A 185 18.91 -44.50 -32.81
N THR A 186 18.14 -45.50 -33.27
CA THR A 186 18.70 -46.49 -34.19
C THR A 186 19.04 -45.84 -35.53
N LEU A 187 19.97 -46.45 -36.29
CA LEU A 187 20.28 -45.96 -37.64
C LEU A 187 19.06 -45.99 -38.58
N ASP A 188 18.05 -46.81 -38.27
CA ASP A 188 16.78 -46.86 -39.00
C ASP A 188 15.82 -45.74 -38.57
N ASP A 189 15.79 -45.31 -37.29
CA ASP A 189 15.09 -44.10 -36.86
C ASP A 189 15.66 -42.84 -37.54
N VAL A 190 16.99 -42.78 -37.63
CA VAL A 190 17.70 -41.70 -38.35
C VAL A 190 17.39 -41.77 -39.86
N ARG A 191 17.35 -42.97 -40.46
CA ARG A 191 16.95 -43.15 -41.85
C ARG A 191 15.51 -42.66 -42.08
N ALA A 192 14.55 -43.09 -41.26
CA ALA A 192 13.16 -42.65 -41.33
C ALA A 192 13.02 -41.11 -41.17
N LYS A 193 13.86 -40.49 -40.33
CA LYS A 193 13.93 -39.01 -40.21
C LYS A 193 14.42 -38.34 -41.49
N ILE A 194 15.40 -38.93 -42.17
CA ILE A 194 15.96 -38.44 -43.44
C ILE A 194 14.97 -38.64 -44.59
N GLU A 195 14.39 -39.83 -44.70
CA GLU A 195 13.35 -40.16 -45.69
C GLU A 195 12.12 -39.28 -45.54
N SER A 196 11.66 -39.04 -44.30
CA SER A 196 10.58 -38.10 -44.01
C SER A 196 10.93 -36.67 -44.44
N ARG A 197 12.16 -36.20 -44.20
CA ARG A 197 12.61 -34.89 -44.68
C ARG A 197 12.72 -34.82 -46.20
N TYR A 198 13.17 -35.89 -46.84
CA TYR A 198 13.29 -35.99 -48.30
C TYR A 198 11.92 -35.99 -48.97
N ALA A 199 10.96 -36.80 -48.49
CA ALA A 199 9.59 -36.82 -48.97
C ALA A 199 8.87 -35.47 -48.76
N ASN A 200 9.11 -34.78 -47.63
CA ASN A 200 8.60 -33.42 -47.42
C ASN A 200 9.23 -32.39 -48.36
N ALA A 201 10.50 -32.55 -48.76
CA ALA A 201 11.15 -31.67 -49.72
C ALA A 201 10.65 -31.94 -51.15
N LEU A 202 10.50 -33.21 -51.54
CA LEU A 202 9.99 -33.61 -52.85
C LEU A 202 8.54 -33.17 -53.03
N GLY A 203 7.66 -33.43 -52.04
CA GLY A 203 6.28 -32.96 -52.05
C GLY A 203 6.15 -31.42 -51.98
N ALA A 204 7.17 -30.71 -51.49
CA ALA A 204 7.23 -29.25 -51.58
C ALA A 204 7.65 -28.75 -52.98
N GLN A 205 8.45 -29.52 -53.73
CA GLN A 205 8.72 -29.25 -55.14
C GLN A 205 7.49 -29.56 -55.99
N GLU A 206 6.81 -30.70 -55.78
CA GLU A 206 5.54 -31.02 -56.44
C GLU A 206 4.48 -29.94 -56.17
N LEU A 207 4.36 -29.42 -54.94
CA LEU A 207 3.48 -28.30 -54.64
C LEU A 207 3.89 -27.02 -55.39
N MET A 208 5.20 -26.77 -55.54
CA MET A 208 5.71 -25.58 -56.23
C MET A 208 5.44 -25.66 -57.73
N GLU A 209 5.69 -26.81 -58.37
CA GLU A 209 5.38 -27.06 -59.79
C GLU A 209 3.88 -26.94 -60.08
N ASN A 210 3.02 -27.59 -59.27
CA ASN A 210 1.57 -27.45 -59.42
C ASN A 210 1.12 -25.99 -59.19
N SER A 211 1.66 -25.30 -58.17
CA SER A 211 1.32 -23.89 -57.93
C SER A 211 1.83 -22.92 -59.00
N MET A 212 2.86 -23.30 -59.76
CA MET A 212 3.28 -22.57 -60.95
C MET A 212 2.38 -22.87 -62.14
N GLY A 213 1.92 -24.12 -62.31
CA GLY A 213 0.93 -24.49 -63.32
C GLY A 213 -0.41 -23.76 -63.14
N GLU A 214 -1.00 -23.83 -61.96
CA GLU A 214 -2.24 -23.13 -61.61
C GLU A 214 -2.11 -21.61 -61.73
N ARG A 215 -0.98 -21.04 -61.28
CA ARG A 215 -0.75 -19.60 -61.39
C ARG A 215 -0.48 -19.14 -62.82
N MET A 216 0.06 -20.00 -63.69
CA MET A 216 0.23 -19.69 -65.10
C MET A 216 -1.12 -19.67 -65.83
N THR A 217 -1.98 -20.66 -65.60
CA THR A 217 -3.33 -20.69 -66.20
C THR A 217 -4.22 -19.56 -65.68
N GLU A 218 -4.14 -19.19 -64.40
CA GLU A 218 -4.86 -18.03 -63.87
C GLU A 218 -4.32 -16.69 -64.41
N ILE A 219 -3.01 -16.57 -64.67
CA ILE A 219 -2.42 -15.40 -65.36
C ILE A 219 -2.87 -15.32 -66.83
N GLU A 220 -3.01 -16.45 -67.53
CA GLU A 220 -3.53 -16.47 -68.91
C GLU A 220 -5.01 -16.05 -68.99
N MET A 221 -5.84 -16.50 -68.03
CA MET A 221 -7.26 -16.12 -67.98
C MET A 221 -7.46 -14.68 -67.49
N SER A 222 -6.70 -14.20 -66.49
CA SER A 222 -6.84 -12.84 -65.96
C SER A 222 -6.16 -11.77 -66.84
N GLY A 223 -5.01 -12.10 -67.43
CA GLY A 223 -4.18 -11.17 -68.18
C GLY A 223 -4.64 -10.88 -69.62
N THR A 224 -5.60 -11.64 -70.14
CA THR A 224 -6.16 -11.48 -71.50
C THR A 224 -7.35 -10.53 -71.52
N ASP A 225 -8.36 -10.76 -70.66
CA ASP A 225 -9.58 -9.94 -70.63
C ASP A 225 -9.31 -8.45 -70.33
N MET A 226 -8.40 -8.13 -69.39
CA MET A 226 -8.04 -6.73 -69.11
C MET A 226 -7.29 -6.05 -70.27
N LYS A 227 -6.57 -6.80 -71.12
CA LYS A 227 -5.92 -6.24 -72.31
C LYS A 227 -6.90 -6.09 -73.47
N ALA A 228 -7.87 -7.00 -73.59
CA ALA A 228 -8.93 -6.92 -74.59
C ALA A 228 -9.86 -5.71 -74.35
N SER A 229 -10.28 -5.47 -73.10
CA SER A 229 -11.12 -4.33 -72.74
C SER A 229 -10.40 -3.00 -72.95
N ALA A 230 -9.16 -2.85 -72.46
CA ALA A 230 -8.36 -1.65 -72.66
C ALA A 230 -8.13 -1.32 -74.15
N ARG A 231 -7.85 -2.34 -74.98
CA ARG A 231 -7.66 -2.15 -76.44
C ARG A 231 -8.96 -1.77 -77.16
N LEU A 232 -10.12 -2.28 -76.69
CA LEU A 232 -11.44 -1.86 -77.19
C LEU A 232 -11.76 -0.40 -76.83
N GLU A 233 -11.36 0.07 -75.65
CA GLU A 233 -11.53 1.47 -75.27
C GLU A 233 -10.59 2.42 -76.03
N GLU A 234 -9.34 2.01 -76.27
CA GLU A 234 -8.39 2.73 -77.13
C GLU A 234 -8.95 2.94 -78.54
N ILE A 235 -9.54 1.89 -79.15
CA ILE A 235 -10.17 1.98 -80.48
C ILE A 235 -11.42 2.90 -80.45
N ARG A 236 -12.23 2.84 -79.38
CA ARG A 236 -13.37 3.78 -79.17
C ARG A 236 -12.94 5.21 -78.83
N ALA A 237 -11.71 5.42 -78.40
CA ALA A 237 -11.14 6.75 -78.20
C ALA A 237 -10.63 7.31 -79.53
N GLN A 238 -9.89 6.53 -80.31
CA GLN A 238 -9.41 6.90 -81.65
C GLN A 238 -10.57 7.29 -82.59
N MET A 239 -11.63 6.46 -82.68
CA MET A 239 -12.81 6.78 -83.50
C MET A 239 -13.63 8.00 -83.01
N ARG A 240 -13.36 8.55 -81.82
CA ARG A 240 -13.92 9.84 -81.36
C ARG A 240 -12.94 11.00 -81.53
N GLY A 241 -11.63 10.75 -81.51
CA GLY A 241 -10.61 11.77 -81.72
C GLY A 241 -10.64 12.38 -83.13
N ASP A 242 -10.85 11.54 -84.15
CA ASP A 242 -10.86 11.94 -85.57
C ASP A 242 -12.03 12.88 -85.99
N ASN A 243 -12.90 13.30 -85.07
CA ASN A 243 -14.13 14.05 -85.37
C ASN A 243 -14.30 15.40 -84.64
N ILE A 244 -13.30 15.88 -83.88
CA ILE A 244 -13.46 17.08 -83.03
C ILE A 244 -12.28 18.07 -82.99
N LEU A 245 -11.25 17.93 -83.85
CA LEU A 245 -10.06 18.80 -83.84
C LEU A 245 -9.77 19.57 -85.14
N GLU A 246 -10.81 20.09 -85.80
CA GLU A 246 -10.68 21.27 -86.66
C GLU A 246 -11.21 22.54 -85.96
N GLN A 247 -10.57 22.95 -84.84
CA GLN A 247 -10.62 24.33 -84.31
C GLN A 247 -9.56 24.64 -83.23
N LYS A 248 -8.30 24.74 -83.67
CA LYS A 248 -7.49 25.98 -83.61
C LYS A 248 -7.63 26.93 -82.38
N GLN A 249 -6.58 26.94 -81.51
CA GLN A 249 -5.91 28.12 -80.89
C GLN A 249 -6.70 29.01 -79.86
N GLU A 250 -6.13 29.67 -78.83
CA GLU A 250 -4.75 29.73 -78.26
C GLU A 250 -4.74 30.18 -76.74
N PRO A 251 -3.77 30.89 -76.09
CA PRO A 251 -3.08 30.34 -74.91
C PRO A 251 -2.98 31.22 -73.63
N ALA A 252 -2.06 30.79 -72.73
CA ALA A 252 -1.21 31.56 -71.80
C ALA A 252 -1.65 31.79 -70.33
N GLY A 253 -0.67 31.78 -69.43
CA GLY A 253 -0.77 32.04 -67.98
C GLY A 253 0.21 31.20 -67.15
N GLU A 254 1.05 31.83 -66.32
CA GLU A 254 2.08 31.20 -65.47
C GLU A 254 1.81 31.39 -63.95
N LEU A 255 2.73 30.86 -63.12
CA LEU A 255 3.04 31.23 -61.71
C LEU A 255 2.41 30.44 -60.52
N GLN A 256 3.17 29.43 -60.06
CA GLN A 256 3.95 29.45 -58.80
C GLN A 256 3.28 29.62 -57.39
N ALA A 257 3.39 28.54 -56.60
CA ALA A 257 3.64 28.43 -55.15
C ALA A 257 2.68 29.00 -54.06
N ALA A 258 2.34 28.17 -53.07
CA ALA A 258 2.22 28.51 -51.63
C ALA A 258 1.99 27.25 -50.73
N ALA A 259 2.14 27.41 -49.42
CA ALA A 259 1.65 26.57 -48.31
C ALA A 259 1.07 27.54 -47.23
N PRO A 260 0.71 27.17 -45.98
CA PRO A 260 0.44 25.87 -45.34
C PRO A 260 -0.99 25.84 -44.71
N GLU A 261 -1.27 25.01 -43.69
CA GLU A 261 -1.82 25.38 -42.35
C GLU A 261 -2.39 24.18 -41.56
N ALA A 262 -2.79 24.41 -40.29
CA ALA A 262 -3.38 23.45 -39.36
C ALA A 262 -4.33 24.16 -38.37
N ASP A 263 -5.30 23.46 -37.78
CA ASP A 263 -6.07 23.98 -36.62
C ASP A 263 -6.51 22.88 -35.64
N LYS A 264 -7.08 23.30 -34.51
CA LYS A 264 -7.29 22.57 -33.24
C LYS A 264 -8.74 22.12 -33.05
N ALA A 265 -8.95 21.25 -32.06
CA ALA A 265 -10.10 21.35 -31.15
C ALA A 265 -9.74 20.77 -29.76
N SER A 266 -10.42 21.24 -28.71
CA SER A 266 -10.27 20.77 -27.31
C SER A 266 -11.52 21.09 -26.50
N GLN A 267 -11.99 20.15 -25.64
CA GLN A 267 -13.03 20.23 -24.58
C GLN A 267 -13.49 18.79 -24.23
N SER A 268 -14.00 18.45 -23.03
CA SER A 268 -13.85 19.06 -21.68
C SER A 268 -14.23 18.02 -20.59
N GLU A 269 -14.19 18.42 -19.32
CA GLU A 269 -14.46 17.62 -18.11
C GLU A 269 -15.89 17.01 -18.04
N THR A 270 -16.25 16.10 -17.12
CA THR A 270 -16.58 16.42 -15.70
C THR A 270 -16.88 15.15 -14.86
N VAL A 271 -16.73 15.25 -13.54
CA VAL A 271 -17.00 14.21 -12.50
C VAL A 271 -18.33 14.48 -11.77
N THR A 272 -19.05 13.44 -11.31
CA THR A 272 -20.04 13.51 -10.19
C THR A 272 -20.12 12.17 -9.43
N GLN A 273 -20.49 12.22 -8.14
CA GLN A 273 -20.59 11.09 -7.19
C GLN A 273 -22.04 10.56 -7.01
N SER A 274 -22.17 9.40 -6.35
CA SER A 274 -23.40 8.94 -5.64
C SER A 274 -23.02 8.21 -4.32
N SER A 275 -23.94 8.16 -3.36
CA SER A 275 -23.78 7.66 -1.98
C SER A 275 -24.96 6.76 -1.52
N GLU A 276 -24.90 6.28 -0.26
CA GLU A 276 -26.00 5.70 0.56
C GLU A 276 -26.51 4.28 0.21
N ASP A 277 -27.21 3.51 1.08
CA ASP A 277 -27.21 3.20 2.56
C ASP A 277 -28.50 2.37 2.87
N LEU A 278 -28.78 1.66 3.98
CA LEU A 278 -28.07 1.09 5.17
C LEU A 278 -29.03 0.06 5.84
N ASP A 279 -28.55 -0.97 6.56
CA ASP A 279 -29.33 -1.62 7.66
C ASP A 279 -28.50 -2.48 8.66
N ALA A 280 -29.08 -2.88 9.80
CA ALA A 280 -28.41 -3.49 10.97
C ALA A 280 -29.29 -4.48 11.81
N THR A 281 -28.87 -4.78 13.05
CA THR A 281 -29.49 -5.68 14.07
C THR A 281 -29.28 -7.20 13.83
N ASP A 282 -29.33 -8.11 14.83
CA ASP A 282 -29.74 -8.02 16.25
C ASP A 282 -28.82 -8.85 17.19
N ALA A 283 -29.05 -8.81 18.51
CA ALA A 283 -28.21 -9.41 19.57
C ALA A 283 -28.80 -10.69 20.21
N VAL A 284 -28.09 -11.29 21.18
CA VAL A 284 -28.69 -11.92 22.38
C VAL A 284 -27.65 -12.19 23.49
N GLU A 285 -28.14 -12.30 24.71
CA GLU A 285 -27.47 -12.28 26.03
C GLU A 285 -27.24 -13.68 26.63
N THR A 286 -26.24 -13.85 27.52
CA THR A 286 -26.34 -14.72 28.72
C THR A 286 -25.22 -14.42 29.73
N ALA A 287 -25.51 -14.61 31.02
CA ALA A 287 -24.58 -14.52 32.14
C ALA A 287 -24.77 -15.72 33.08
N ASP A 288 -23.77 -16.05 33.92
CA ASP A 288 -24.04 -16.38 35.34
C ASP A 288 -22.79 -16.33 36.25
N ASP A 289 -23.06 -16.38 37.55
CA ASP A 289 -22.25 -16.45 38.79
C ASP A 289 -20.78 -16.91 38.76
N LEU A 290 -19.95 -16.24 39.59
CA LEU A 290 -19.52 -16.81 40.89
C LEU A 290 -18.92 -15.75 41.85
N ILE A 291 -19.02 -15.98 43.17
CA ILE A 291 -18.74 -15.05 44.27
C ILE A 291 -17.80 -15.69 45.33
N GLU A 292 -17.04 -14.86 46.06
CA GLU A 292 -16.13 -15.20 47.19
C GLU A 292 -14.87 -16.04 46.77
N GLU A 293 -13.70 -15.93 47.40
CA GLU A 293 -13.38 -15.86 48.84
C GLU A 293 -12.23 -14.86 49.17
N SER A 294 -11.93 -14.67 50.46
CA SER A 294 -11.03 -13.63 51.01
C SER A 294 -9.65 -14.14 51.44
N ALA A 295 -8.59 -13.32 51.27
CA ALA A 295 -7.38 -13.34 52.13
C ALA A 295 -6.41 -12.15 51.91
N THR A 296 -6.39 -11.21 52.85
CA THR A 296 -5.18 -10.48 53.32
C THR A 296 -5.32 -10.33 54.85
N PRO A 297 -4.25 -10.14 55.65
CA PRO A 297 -2.87 -9.81 55.29
C PRO A 297 -1.84 -10.88 55.68
N ASN A 298 -0.58 -10.65 55.29
CA ASN A 298 0.54 -11.00 56.19
C ASN A 298 1.29 -9.72 56.56
N SER A 299 1.66 -9.61 57.83
CA SER A 299 2.39 -8.48 58.39
C SER A 299 3.69 -9.00 59.02
N ASP A 300 4.78 -8.89 58.29
CA ASP A 300 6.13 -9.05 58.85
C ASP A 300 6.79 -7.67 58.85
N ALA A 301 7.11 -7.19 60.07
CA ALA A 301 7.76 -5.92 60.30
C ALA A 301 9.15 -6.18 60.89
N ASP A 302 10.19 -6.00 60.09
CA ASP A 302 11.57 -6.05 60.58
C ASP A 302 12.02 -4.68 61.08
N TYR A 303 12.46 -4.67 62.34
CA TYR A 303 13.02 -3.54 63.06
C TYR A 303 14.54 -3.45 62.82
N ILE A 304 15.00 -2.38 62.18
CA ILE A 304 16.32 -1.77 62.40
C ILE A 304 16.07 -0.25 62.33
N GLU A 305 15.77 0.41 63.45
CA GLU A 305 16.75 0.89 64.46
C GLU A 305 17.53 2.11 63.95
N ALA A 306 17.53 3.17 64.74
CA ALA A 306 18.11 4.47 64.41
C ALA A 306 19.23 4.80 65.40
N GLU A 307 20.31 5.42 64.91
CA GLU A 307 21.27 6.13 65.74
C GLU A 307 21.30 7.62 65.34
N ASP A 308 21.52 8.47 66.35
CA ASP A 308 21.45 9.92 66.27
C ASP A 308 22.78 10.58 65.84
N ALA A 309 22.67 11.87 65.48
CA ALA A 309 23.71 12.90 65.61
C ALA A 309 25.02 12.71 64.78
N ASP A 310 25.50 13.74 64.10
CA ASP A 310 26.07 14.88 64.83
C ASP A 310 25.80 16.25 64.18
N VAL A 311 25.94 17.30 64.99
CA VAL A 311 25.77 18.71 64.60
C VAL A 311 27.12 19.41 64.62
N VAL A 312 27.50 20.03 63.51
CA VAL A 312 28.58 21.02 63.47
C VAL A 312 28.04 22.31 62.85
N GLU A 313 27.66 23.24 63.73
CA GLU A 313 27.68 24.67 63.39
C GLU A 313 29.14 25.12 63.29
N ASP A 314 29.46 25.99 62.33
CA ASP A 314 30.54 26.95 62.50
C ASP A 314 30.19 28.23 61.72
N ASP A 315 30.31 29.39 62.38
CA ASP A 315 29.84 30.71 61.93
C ASP A 315 31.02 31.64 61.65
N VAL A 316 30.75 32.84 61.11
CA VAL A 316 31.65 34.01 60.98
C VAL A 316 32.97 33.77 60.19
N THR A 317 33.25 34.44 59.06
CA THR A 317 33.33 35.91 58.97
C THR A 317 33.37 36.47 57.53
N ASN A 318 32.58 37.53 57.32
CA ASN A 318 32.98 38.83 56.74
C ASN A 318 34.08 38.89 55.63
N GLY A 319 33.69 39.26 54.40
CA GLY A 319 34.60 39.49 53.26
C GLY A 319 34.22 40.67 52.35
N LYS A 320 34.04 41.87 52.91
CA LYS A 320 33.51 43.05 52.21
C LYS A 320 34.61 44.04 51.76
N ALA A 321 34.98 44.06 50.47
CA ALA A 321 35.76 45.16 49.87
C ALA A 321 35.59 45.30 48.34
N SER A 322 35.70 46.54 47.88
CA SER A 322 35.53 47.08 46.52
C SER A 322 36.32 46.40 45.39
N SER A 323 35.75 46.43 44.17
CA SER A 323 36.00 47.54 43.23
C SER A 323 34.85 47.73 42.25
#